data_AF-A0A178WIQ4-F1
#
_entry.id   AF-A0A178WIQ4-F1
#
_cell.length_a   1.000
_cell.length_b   1.000
_cell.length_c   1.000
_cell.angle_alpha   90.00
_cell.angle_beta   90.00
_cell.angle_gamma   90.00
#
_symmetry.space_group_name_H-M   'P 1'
#
loop_
_entity.id
_entity.type
_entity.pdbx_description
1 polymer ?
#
loop_
_entity_poly.entity_id
_entity_poly.type
_entity_poly.pdbx_seq_one_letter_code
_entity_poly.pdbx_strand_id
1 'polypeptide(L)'
;MDESLDNEDPQTVLKCIIIAETRISSSSLDSAHAAAFNRFTAPWVNSKVVLLGVSFFENQKRYNRAVYLLRRLLSCFNCDGRRGYWTVRLSTDLEHMGRPNESLTVAEQGLLDPWVRAGSRVALQRRILRLAKPPRRWKTPTFSNLVDNKIPEVTIQGRSLNCEVGIKNRFYGEDGEQCGVEQLALQYYSGEGGGWQGIHTESSIWLTIFGLLMWDILFSDVPGVFQTRFQVNETQ
;
A
#
# COMPACT_ATOMS: atom_id res chain seq x y z
N MET A 1 -9.51 6.81 5.61
CA MET A 1 -8.94 6.71 6.96
C MET A 1 -8.12 7.97 7.15
N ASP A 2 -8.83 9.07 7.36
CA ASP A 2 -8.29 10.40 7.57
C ASP A 2 -9.36 11.18 8.33
N GLU A 3 -8.93 12.12 9.17
CA GLU A 3 -9.69 12.87 10.19
C GLU A 3 -9.85 12.17 11.55
N SER A 4 -8.90 12.41 12.47
CA SER A 4 -9.17 12.51 13.94
C SER A 4 -7.94 12.82 14.79
N LEU A 5 -6.72 12.89 14.24
CA LEU A 5 -5.53 13.16 15.07
C LEU A 5 -5.36 14.63 15.50
N ASP A 6 -6.17 15.56 14.97
CA ASP A 6 -5.97 17.00 15.22
C ASP A 6 -6.51 17.48 16.58
N ASN A 7 -7.28 16.65 17.30
CA ASN A 7 -7.85 16.99 18.61
C ASN A 7 -7.23 16.22 19.80
N GLU A 8 -6.27 15.32 19.56
CA GLU A 8 -5.62 14.56 20.64
C GLU A 8 -4.32 15.22 21.12
N ASP A 9 -4.12 15.26 22.43
CA ASP A 9 -2.91 15.78 23.07
C ASP A 9 -1.64 15.08 22.48
N PRO A 10 -0.73 15.83 21.82
CA PRO A 10 0.50 15.28 21.24
C PRO A 10 1.34 14.45 22.22
N GLN A 11 1.24 14.72 23.54
CA GLN A 11 1.92 13.94 24.57
C GLN A 11 1.34 12.53 24.72
N THR A 12 0.02 12.39 24.58
CA THR A 12 -0.65 11.09 24.66
C THR A 12 -0.27 10.22 23.46
N VAL A 13 -0.26 10.80 22.26
CA VAL A 13 0.21 10.13 21.04
C VAL A 13 1.67 9.65 21.22
N LEU A 14 2.54 10.52 21.73
CA LEU A 14 3.95 10.17 21.96
C LEU A 14 4.11 9.02 22.98
N LYS A 15 3.35 9.03 24.07
CA LYS A 15 3.34 7.94 25.07
C LYS A 15 2.92 6.62 24.43
N CYS A 16 1.85 6.62 23.62
CA CYS A 16 1.37 5.44 22.92
C CYS A 16 2.44 4.87 21.98
N ILE A 17 3.12 5.74 21.22
CA ILE A 17 4.21 5.33 20.32
C ILE A 17 5.35 4.68 21.10
N ILE A 18 5.81 5.30 22.19
CA ILE A 18 6.91 4.77 23.01
C ILE A 18 6.52 3.41 23.60
N ILE A 19 5.33 3.30 24.17
CA ILE A 19 4.85 2.03 24.74
C ILE A 19 4.79 0.95 23.66
N ALA A 20 4.20 1.25 22.49
CA ALA A 20 4.12 0.31 21.40
C ALA A 20 5.51 -0.10 20.87
N GLU A 21 6.44 0.85 20.77
CA GLU A 21 7.82 0.60 20.34
C GLU A 21 8.55 -0.36 21.31
N THR A 22 8.40 -0.17 22.63
CA THR A 22 9.03 -1.08 23.60
C THR A 22 8.44 -2.50 23.57
N ARG A 23 7.22 -2.65 23.03
CA ARG A 23 6.49 -3.92 22.98
C ARG A 23 6.56 -4.60 21.63
N ILE A 24 7.18 -3.98 20.61
CA ILE A 24 7.54 -4.72 19.40
C ILE A 24 8.81 -5.51 19.67
N SER A 25 8.79 -6.79 19.32
CA SER A 25 9.93 -7.69 19.45
C SER A 25 9.95 -8.62 18.24
N SER A 26 11.13 -9.15 17.91
CA SER A 26 11.25 -10.14 16.86
C SER A 26 10.49 -11.40 17.27
N SER A 27 9.39 -11.69 16.58
CA SER A 27 8.66 -12.95 16.78
C SER A 27 9.31 -14.02 15.91
N SER A 28 10.05 -14.96 16.51
CA SER A 28 10.44 -16.21 15.87
C SER A 28 9.28 -17.20 16.01
N LEU A 29 8.29 -17.12 15.11
CA LEU A 29 7.22 -18.11 15.06
C LEU A 29 7.46 -18.97 13.81
N ASP A 30 7.99 -20.18 14.05
CA ASP A 30 8.52 -21.10 13.04
C ASP A 30 7.44 -21.93 12.31
N SER A 31 6.15 -21.67 12.55
CA SER A 31 5.05 -22.44 11.98
C SER A 31 4.21 -21.61 11.00
N ALA A 32 3.86 -22.20 9.85
CA ALA A 32 2.95 -21.59 8.87
C ALA A 32 1.57 -21.28 9.47
N HIS A 33 1.07 -22.11 10.39
CA HIS A 33 -0.14 -21.79 11.18
C HIS A 33 0.09 -20.58 12.08
N ALA A 34 1.26 -20.45 12.70
CA ALA A 34 1.59 -19.29 13.51
C ALA A 34 1.72 -17.99 12.68
N ALA A 35 2.06 -18.08 11.39
CA ALA A 35 2.15 -16.92 10.50
C ALA A 35 0.78 -16.28 10.22
N ALA A 36 -0.26 -17.08 9.97
CA ALA A 36 -1.63 -16.58 9.78
C ALA A 36 -2.16 -15.88 11.04
N PHE A 37 -1.90 -16.46 12.21
CA PHE A 37 -2.32 -15.89 13.50
C PHE A 37 -1.44 -14.75 14.00
N ASN A 38 -0.30 -14.48 13.37
CA ASN A 38 0.63 -13.44 13.82
C ASN A 38 -0.05 -12.06 13.90
N ARG A 39 -1.04 -11.79 13.04
CA ARG A 39 -1.81 -10.55 13.04
C ARG A 39 -2.70 -10.34 14.28
N PHE A 40 -2.99 -11.40 15.02
CA PHE A 40 -3.77 -11.34 16.25
C PHE A 40 -2.89 -11.30 17.52
N THR A 41 -1.59 -11.08 17.35
CA THR A 41 -0.65 -10.96 18.46
C THR A 41 -0.47 -9.49 18.88
N ALA A 42 -0.17 -9.28 20.18
CA ALA A 42 0.11 -7.94 20.69
C ALA A 42 1.27 -7.24 19.96
N PRO A 43 2.41 -7.89 19.63
CA PRO A 43 3.46 -7.27 18.84
C PRO A 43 2.98 -6.76 17.47
N TRP A 44 2.12 -7.52 16.79
CA TRP A 44 1.60 -7.08 15.50
C TRP A 44 0.64 -5.89 15.62
N VAL A 45 -0.22 -5.84 16.65
CA VAL A 45 -1.05 -4.66 16.94
C VAL A 45 -0.17 -3.46 17.26
N ASN A 46 0.85 -3.62 18.11
CA ASN A 46 1.82 -2.57 18.43
C ASN A 46 2.56 -2.07 17.18
N SER A 47 2.87 -2.94 16.22
CA SER A 47 3.48 -2.53 14.95
C SER A 47 2.60 -1.55 14.15
N LYS A 48 1.27 -1.68 14.22
CA LYS A 48 0.34 -0.72 13.61
C LYS A 48 0.38 0.63 14.33
N VAL A 49 0.43 0.63 15.66
CA VAL A 49 0.55 1.86 16.45
C VAL A 49 1.87 2.56 16.14
N VAL A 50 2.97 1.82 16.03
CA VAL A 50 4.27 2.37 15.60
C VAL A 50 4.17 2.94 14.19
N LEU A 51 3.48 2.27 13.26
CA LEU A 51 3.27 2.78 11.90
C LEU A 51 2.45 4.08 11.87
N LEU A 52 1.41 4.20 12.69
CA LEU A 52 0.68 5.47 12.87
C LEU A 52 1.60 6.55 13.44
N GLY A 53 2.50 6.18 14.36
CA GLY A 53 3.53 7.06 14.88
C GLY A 53 4.51 7.57 13.83
N VAL A 54 4.85 6.75 12.83
CA VAL A 54 5.62 7.17 11.66
C VAL A 54 4.89 8.29 10.92
N SER A 55 3.61 8.08 10.58
CA SER A 55 2.78 9.10 9.91
C SER A 55 2.66 10.39 10.70
N PHE A 56 2.49 10.29 12.03
CA PHE A 56 2.50 11.45 12.92
C PHE A 56 3.81 12.25 12.84
N PHE A 57 4.97 11.58 12.88
CA PHE A 57 6.26 12.26 12.77
C PHE A 57 6.53 12.83 11.37
N GLU A 58 6.11 12.14 10.31
CA GLU A 58 6.19 12.63 8.93
C GLU A 58 5.37 13.92 8.76
N ASN A 59 4.15 13.98 9.32
CA ASN A 59 3.30 15.18 9.30
C ASN A 59 3.97 16.37 10.03
N GLN A 60 4.69 16.10 11.12
CA GLN A 60 5.48 17.11 11.84
C GLN A 60 6.83 17.43 11.16
N LYS A 61 7.14 16.85 10.00
CA LYS A 61 8.44 16.94 9.31
C LYS A 61 9.63 16.46 10.15
N ARG A 62 9.38 15.60 11.15
CA ARG A 62 10.38 15.01 12.04
C ARG A 62 10.86 13.67 11.49
N TYR A 63 11.40 13.71 10.27
CA TYR A 63 11.80 12.53 9.50
C TYR A 63 12.85 11.66 10.21
N ASN A 64 13.69 12.26 11.08
CA ASN A 64 14.66 11.51 11.87
C ASN A 64 14.01 10.46 12.80
N ARG A 65 12.87 10.78 13.43
CA ARG A 65 12.11 9.86 14.28
C ARG A 65 11.33 8.84 13.45
N ALA A 66 10.75 9.27 12.33
CA ALA A 66 10.07 8.38 11.39
C ALA A 66 11.01 7.30 10.84
N VAL A 67 12.20 7.69 10.36
CA VAL A 67 13.26 6.78 9.88
C VAL A 67 13.67 5.79 10.96
N TYR A 68 13.85 6.24 12.21
CA TYR A 68 14.19 5.37 13.33
C TYR A 68 13.12 4.30 13.58
N LEU A 69 11.84 4.68 13.62
CA LEU A 69 10.73 3.74 13.80
C LEU A 69 10.58 2.78 12.61
N LEU A 70 10.77 3.24 11.38
CA LEU A 70 10.73 2.39 10.19
C LEU A 70 11.85 1.35 10.19
N ARG A 71 13.07 1.74 10.58
CA ARG A 71 14.19 0.80 10.79
C ARG A 71 13.88 -0.21 11.88
N ARG A 72 13.24 0.23 12.97
CA ARG A 72 12.78 -0.63 14.07
C ARG A 72 11.73 -1.65 13.63
N LEU A 73 10.77 -1.23 12.80
CA LEU A 73 9.76 -2.13 12.22
C LEU A 73 10.43 -3.18 11.31
N LEU A 74 11.32 -2.75 10.42
CA LEU A 74 12.04 -3.65 9.52
C LEU A 74 12.98 -4.62 10.25
N SER A 75 13.49 -4.28 11.44
CA SER A 75 14.31 -5.20 12.23
C SER A 75 13.51 -6.18 13.08
N CYS A 76 12.30 -5.80 13.52
CA CYS A 76 11.45 -6.70 14.32
C CYS A 76 10.66 -7.69 13.46
N PHE A 77 10.22 -7.30 12.27
CA PHE A 77 9.25 -8.06 11.49
C PHE A 77 9.86 -8.55 10.18
N ASN A 78 10.62 -9.65 10.24
CA ASN A 78 11.36 -10.20 9.09
C ASN A 78 10.46 -10.86 8.03
N CYS A 79 9.28 -11.32 8.43
CA CYS A 79 8.33 -12.06 7.59
C CYS A 79 6.95 -11.39 7.55
N ASP A 80 6.89 -10.12 7.14
CA ASP A 80 5.63 -9.34 7.11
C ASP A 80 5.39 -8.76 5.71
N GLY A 81 4.16 -8.87 5.21
CA GLY A 81 3.79 -8.32 3.90
C GLY A 81 3.88 -6.79 3.81
N ARG A 82 3.87 -6.09 4.94
CA ARG A 82 4.01 -4.62 5.02
C ARG A 82 5.45 -4.14 4.88
N ARG A 83 6.44 -5.04 4.87
CA ARG A 83 7.85 -4.68 4.67
C ARG A 83 8.08 -3.87 3.40
N GLY A 84 7.37 -4.20 2.32
CA GLY A 84 7.42 -3.41 1.08
C GLY A 84 7.02 -1.95 1.28
N TYR A 85 5.93 -1.72 2.00
CA TYR A 85 5.46 -0.38 2.32
C TYR A 85 6.46 0.36 3.21
N TRP A 86 6.94 -0.26 4.29
CA TRP A 86 7.91 0.36 5.20
C TRP A 86 9.21 0.73 4.51
N THR A 87 9.74 -0.13 3.64
CA THR A 87 10.97 0.15 2.89
C THR A 87 10.80 1.31 1.92
N VAL A 88 9.65 1.40 1.24
CA VAL A 88 9.33 2.54 0.36
C VAL A 88 9.23 3.84 1.16
N ARG A 89 8.56 3.83 2.33
CA ARG A 89 8.49 5.01 3.22
C ARG A 89 9.86 5.39 3.74
N LEU A 90 10.65 4.44 4.24
CA LEU A 90 12.00 4.68 4.76
C LEU A 90 12.89 5.35 3.70
N SER A 91 12.88 4.82 2.48
CA SER A 91 13.64 5.41 1.37
C SER A 91 13.14 6.83 1.01
N THR A 92 11.84 7.10 1.14
CA THR A 92 11.26 8.44 0.94
C THR A 92 11.72 9.42 2.01
N ASP A 93 11.64 9.04 3.29
CA ASP A 93 12.04 9.89 4.40
C ASP A 93 13.54 10.21 4.39
N LEU A 94 14.36 9.26 3.96
CA LEU A 94 15.79 9.50 3.77
C LEU A 94 16.08 10.54 2.69
N GLU A 95 15.27 10.60 1.63
CA GLU A 95 15.35 11.70 0.65
C GLU A 95 14.92 13.04 1.26
N HIS A 96 13.86 13.07 2.08
CA HIS A 96 13.46 14.28 2.80
C HIS A 96 14.54 14.79 3.76
N MET A 97 15.36 13.90 4.32
CA MET A 97 16.53 14.25 5.14
C MET A 97 17.76 14.66 4.33
N GLY A 98 17.70 14.72 2.99
CA GLY A 98 18.84 15.04 2.15
C GLY A 98 19.89 13.93 2.06
N ARG A 99 19.50 12.66 2.30
CA ARG A 99 20.40 11.48 2.29
C ARG A 99 20.08 10.54 1.10
N PRO A 100 20.21 11.00 -0.16
CA PRO A 100 19.78 10.23 -1.35
C PRO A 100 20.60 8.95 -1.58
N ASN A 101 21.87 8.90 -1.15
CA ASN A 101 22.70 7.71 -1.31
C ASN A 101 22.21 6.57 -0.41
N GLU A 102 21.84 6.87 0.83
CA GLU A 102 21.27 5.89 1.75
C GLU A 102 19.86 5.49 1.31
N SER A 103 19.06 6.43 0.81
CA SER A 103 17.77 6.13 0.18
C SER A 103 17.92 5.13 -0.96
N LEU A 104 18.89 5.34 -1.85
CA LEU A 104 19.19 4.41 -2.94
C LEU A 104 19.59 3.03 -2.42
N THR A 105 20.47 2.96 -1.42
CA THR A 105 20.87 1.68 -0.80
C THR A 105 19.69 0.95 -0.16
N VAL A 106 18.80 1.65 0.54
CA VAL A 106 17.58 1.06 1.11
C VAL A 106 16.68 0.53 0.00
N ALA A 107 16.53 1.24 -1.10
CA ALA A 107 15.72 0.79 -2.22
C ALA A 107 16.32 -0.45 -2.91
N GLU A 108 17.65 -0.47 -3.13
CA GLU A 108 18.39 -1.62 -3.67
C GLU A 108 18.21 -2.86 -2.77
N GLN A 109 18.39 -2.69 -1.45
CA GLN A 109 18.18 -3.77 -0.47
C GLN A 109 16.72 -4.25 -0.43
N GLY A 110 15.76 -3.34 -0.54
CA GLY A 110 14.34 -3.68 -0.59
C GLY A 110 13.94 -4.55 -1.78
N LEU A 111 14.66 -4.47 -2.91
CA LEU A 111 14.43 -5.38 -4.04
C LEU A 111 14.98 -6.79 -3.82
N LEU A 112 15.92 -6.96 -2.90
CA LEU A 112 16.45 -8.26 -2.50
C LEU A 112 15.56 -8.94 -1.45
N ASP A 113 14.67 -8.21 -0.80
CA ASP A 113 13.78 -8.72 0.24
C ASP A 113 12.60 -9.52 -0.37
N PRO A 114 12.47 -10.83 -0.05
CA PRO A 114 11.41 -11.70 -0.58
C PRO A 114 9.98 -11.27 -0.20
N TRP A 115 9.82 -10.48 0.86
CA TRP A 115 8.52 -10.02 1.34
C TRP A 115 8.06 -8.71 0.69
N VAL A 116 8.89 -8.10 -0.16
CA VAL A 116 8.54 -6.90 -0.92
C VAL A 116 7.89 -7.30 -2.25
N ARG A 117 6.57 -7.10 -2.32
CA ARG A 117 5.72 -7.59 -3.43
C ARG A 117 5.01 -6.44 -4.17
N ALA A 118 4.45 -6.78 -5.33
CA ALA A 118 3.49 -5.98 -6.09
C ALA A 118 3.89 -4.49 -6.23
N GLY A 119 2.98 -3.57 -5.89
CA GLY A 119 3.17 -2.14 -6.07
C GLY A 119 4.38 -1.56 -5.32
N SER A 120 4.70 -2.07 -4.13
CA SER A 120 5.89 -1.64 -3.40
C SER A 120 7.18 -1.96 -4.15
N ARG A 121 7.25 -3.14 -4.78
CA ARG A 121 8.40 -3.54 -5.58
C ARG A 121 8.57 -2.63 -6.81
N VAL A 122 7.48 -2.31 -7.51
CA VAL A 122 7.49 -1.37 -8.65
C VAL A 122 7.88 0.04 -8.19
N ALA A 123 7.40 0.50 -7.03
CA ALA A 123 7.76 1.80 -6.48
C ALA A 123 9.27 1.89 -6.16
N LEU A 124 9.87 0.83 -5.61
CA LEU A 124 11.32 0.77 -5.39
C LEU A 124 12.10 0.75 -6.71
N GLN A 125 11.67 -0.03 -7.70
CA GLN A 125 12.29 -0.05 -9.04
C GLN A 125 12.29 1.34 -9.67
N ARG A 126 11.13 2.02 -9.71
CA ARG A 126 11.01 3.40 -10.21
C ARG A 126 11.93 4.36 -9.47
N ARG A 127 12.04 4.20 -8.14
CA ARG A 127 12.93 5.03 -7.31
C ARG A 127 14.39 4.81 -7.64
N ILE A 128 14.83 3.56 -7.79
CA ILE A 128 16.20 3.24 -8.19
C ILE A 128 16.50 3.86 -9.54
N LEU A 129 15.63 3.71 -10.55
CA LEU A 129 15.84 4.33 -11.87
C LEU A 129 15.97 5.87 -11.79
N ARG A 130 15.23 6.51 -10.89
CA ARG A 130 15.32 7.95 -10.65
C ARG A 130 16.62 8.37 -9.95
N LEU A 131 17.06 7.61 -8.95
CA LEU A 131 18.20 7.96 -8.08
C LEU A 131 19.56 7.46 -8.59
N ALA A 132 19.60 6.31 -9.27
CA ALA A 132 20.78 5.62 -9.77
C ALA A 132 21.33 6.25 -11.06
N LYS A 133 21.35 7.59 -11.12
CA LYS A 133 21.96 8.35 -12.21
C LYS A 133 23.43 8.65 -11.88
N PRO A 134 24.32 8.80 -12.88
CA PRO A 134 25.69 9.23 -12.65
C PRO A 134 25.75 10.56 -11.86
N PRO A 135 26.70 10.72 -10.92
CA PRO A 135 27.81 9.82 -10.58
C PRO A 135 27.46 8.72 -9.56
N ARG A 136 26.21 8.60 -9.09
CA ARG A 136 25.84 7.63 -8.03
C ARG A 136 25.94 6.19 -8.51
N ARG A 137 25.41 5.92 -9.72
CA ARG A 137 25.49 4.63 -10.40
C ARG A 137 25.65 4.89 -11.89
N TRP A 138 26.51 4.08 -12.53
CA TRP A 138 26.79 4.14 -13.97
C TRP A 138 26.08 3.02 -14.73
N LYS A 139 25.73 1.93 -14.04
CA LYS A 139 25.07 0.77 -14.64
C LYS A 139 23.56 0.92 -14.53
N THR A 140 22.88 0.88 -15.67
CA THR A 140 21.41 0.84 -15.73
C THR A 140 20.90 -0.52 -15.25
N PRO A 141 19.91 -0.57 -14.33
CA PRO A 141 19.31 -1.82 -13.90
C PRO A 141 18.61 -2.58 -15.04
N THR A 142 18.64 -3.91 -14.99
CA THR A 142 18.01 -4.79 -15.98
C THR A 142 16.49 -4.63 -16.08
N PHE A 143 15.84 -4.24 -14.98
CA PHE A 143 14.39 -4.04 -14.95
C PHE A 143 13.92 -2.71 -15.54
N SER A 144 14.81 -1.87 -16.08
CA SER A 144 14.42 -0.56 -16.66
C SER A 144 13.30 -0.70 -17.69
N ASN A 145 13.44 -1.67 -18.60
CA ASN A 145 12.48 -1.87 -19.69
C ASN A 145 11.10 -2.35 -19.19
N LEU A 146 11.02 -3.07 -18.06
CA LEU A 146 9.74 -3.56 -17.52
C LEU A 146 8.90 -2.43 -16.93
N VAL A 147 9.54 -1.37 -16.44
CA VAL A 147 8.85 -0.23 -15.82
C VAL A 147 8.24 0.70 -16.87
N ASP A 148 8.80 0.71 -18.08
CA ASP A 148 8.43 1.59 -19.18
C ASP A 148 7.33 1.03 -20.11
N ASN A 149 6.71 -0.10 -19.75
CA ASN A 149 5.60 -0.66 -20.52
C ASN A 149 4.45 0.35 -20.63
N LYS A 150 4.30 0.96 -21.82
CA LYS A 150 3.22 1.89 -22.12
C LYS A 150 1.92 1.11 -22.30
N ILE A 151 0.96 1.39 -21.42
CA ILE A 151 -0.41 0.90 -21.56
C ILE A 151 -1.12 1.83 -22.56
N PRO A 152 -1.99 1.34 -23.45
CA PRO A 152 -2.80 2.21 -24.30
C PRO A 152 -3.63 3.18 -23.45
N GLU A 153 -3.43 4.47 -23.67
CA GLU A 153 -4.14 5.53 -22.97
C GLU A 153 -5.20 6.13 -23.90
N VAL A 154 -6.42 6.28 -23.37
CA VAL A 154 -7.54 6.94 -24.04
C VAL A 154 -7.94 8.14 -23.20
N THR A 155 -8.03 9.31 -23.84
CA THR A 155 -8.43 10.56 -23.17
C THR A 155 -9.88 10.86 -23.50
N ILE A 156 -10.72 10.88 -22.48
CA ILE A 156 -12.16 11.19 -22.59
C ILE A 156 -12.36 12.61 -22.08
N GLN A 157 -13.04 13.45 -22.87
CA GLN A 157 -13.36 14.82 -22.50
C GLN A 157 -14.69 14.87 -21.73
N GLY A 158 -14.72 15.54 -20.58
CA GLY A 158 -15.90 15.67 -19.73
C GLY A 158 -16.08 17.10 -19.21
N ARG A 159 -17.33 17.52 -19.02
CA ARG A 159 -17.64 18.82 -18.41
C ARG A 159 -17.60 18.70 -16.89
N SER A 160 -16.58 19.27 -16.25
CA SER A 160 -16.41 19.20 -14.79
C SER A 160 -17.37 20.14 -14.04
N LEU A 161 -17.85 19.68 -12.89
CA LEU A 161 -18.68 20.43 -11.94
C LEU A 161 -17.85 21.09 -10.83
N ASN A 162 -16.73 20.47 -10.45
CA ASN A 162 -15.86 20.92 -9.38
C ASN A 162 -14.40 20.66 -9.73
N CYS A 163 -13.53 21.59 -9.33
CA CYS A 163 -12.08 21.48 -9.48
C CYS A 163 -11.40 21.78 -8.13
N GLU A 164 -11.99 21.26 -7.04
CA GLU A 164 -11.46 21.46 -5.69
C GLU A 164 -10.61 20.26 -5.27
N VAL A 165 -9.41 20.54 -4.80
CA VAL A 165 -8.46 19.51 -4.34
C VAL A 165 -9.03 18.86 -3.08
N GLY A 166 -9.16 17.53 -3.09
CA GLY A 166 -9.64 16.74 -1.94
C GLY A 166 -11.12 16.35 -2.02
N ILE A 167 -11.88 16.87 -2.99
CA ILE A 167 -13.27 16.46 -3.24
C ILE A 167 -13.30 15.52 -4.44
N LYS A 168 -14.18 14.51 -4.41
CA LYS A 168 -14.42 13.64 -5.58
C LYS A 168 -14.88 14.50 -6.75
N ASN A 169 -14.21 14.38 -7.89
CA ASN A 169 -14.59 15.08 -9.12
C ASN A 169 -15.93 14.56 -9.62
N ARG A 170 -16.82 15.48 -9.98
CA ARG A 170 -18.13 15.21 -10.57
C ARG A 170 -18.20 15.83 -11.95
N PHE A 171 -18.92 15.18 -12.85
CA PHE A 171 -19.07 15.57 -14.25
C PHE A 171 -20.54 15.60 -14.62
N TYR A 172 -20.87 16.29 -15.72
CA TYR A 172 -22.15 16.12 -16.38
C TYR A 172 -22.08 14.92 -17.34
N GLY A 173 -22.99 13.97 -17.17
CA GLY A 173 -23.20 12.89 -18.12
C GLY A 173 -23.95 13.35 -19.38
N GLU A 174 -24.08 12.46 -20.35
CA GLU A 174 -24.78 12.74 -21.61
C GLU A 174 -26.25 13.15 -21.40
N ASP A 175 -26.89 12.60 -20.37
CA ASP A 175 -28.27 12.90 -20.00
C ASP A 175 -28.44 14.25 -19.25
N GLY A 176 -27.34 14.99 -19.04
CA GLY A 176 -27.33 16.23 -18.25
C GLY A 176 -27.30 16.02 -16.72
N GLU A 177 -27.39 14.77 -16.26
CA GLU A 177 -27.31 14.40 -14.86
C GLU A 177 -25.86 14.40 -14.34
N GLN A 178 -25.70 14.54 -13.02
CA GLN A 178 -24.38 14.55 -12.39
C GLN A 178 -23.86 13.12 -12.20
N CYS A 179 -22.64 12.83 -12.68
CA CYS A 179 -22.01 11.52 -12.59
C CYS A 179 -20.56 11.57 -12.11
N GLY A 180 -20.03 10.43 -11.68
CA GLY A 180 -18.60 10.24 -11.39
C GLY A 180 -17.77 10.01 -12.66
N VAL A 181 -16.45 9.97 -12.53
CA VAL A 181 -15.52 9.73 -13.66
C VAL A 181 -15.71 8.36 -14.28
N GLU A 182 -16.02 7.35 -13.47
CA GLU A 182 -16.19 5.97 -13.91
C GLU A 182 -17.46 5.81 -14.74
N GLN A 183 -18.54 6.48 -14.33
CA GLN A 183 -19.79 6.48 -15.08
C GLN A 183 -19.65 7.25 -16.40
N LEU A 184 -18.92 8.36 -16.40
CA LEU A 184 -18.62 9.09 -17.63
C LEU A 184 -17.82 8.22 -18.62
N ALA A 185 -16.85 7.46 -18.12
CA ALA A 185 -16.11 6.51 -18.95
C ALA A 185 -17.00 5.41 -19.53
N LEU A 186 -17.95 4.88 -18.73
CA LEU A 186 -18.93 3.89 -19.22
C LEU A 186 -19.81 4.46 -20.34
N GLN A 187 -20.30 5.70 -20.19
CA GLN A 187 -21.09 6.38 -21.22
C GLN A 187 -20.29 6.48 -22.53
N TYR A 188 -19.04 6.95 -22.45
CA TYR A 188 -18.15 7.01 -23.60
C TYR A 188 -17.99 5.65 -24.29
N TYR A 189 -17.66 4.59 -23.55
CA TYR A 189 -17.49 3.26 -24.16
C TYR A 189 -18.79 2.67 -24.72
N SER A 190 -19.94 3.02 -24.14
CA SER A 190 -21.25 2.61 -24.67
C SER A 190 -21.67 3.37 -25.94
N GLY A 191 -21.21 4.61 -26.11
CA GLY A 191 -21.45 5.43 -27.28
C GLY A 191 -20.23 5.44 -28.22
N GLU A 192 -19.53 6.58 -28.25
CA GLU A 192 -18.42 6.88 -29.17
C GLU A 192 -17.27 5.87 -29.13
N GLY A 193 -17.05 5.23 -27.98
CA GLY A 193 -16.01 4.23 -27.76
C GLY A 193 -16.31 2.84 -28.32
N GLY A 194 -17.47 2.64 -28.98
CA GLY A 194 -17.73 1.46 -29.81
C GLY A 194 -18.88 0.56 -29.37
N GLY A 195 -19.89 1.07 -28.66
CA GLY A 195 -21.10 0.28 -28.39
C GLY A 195 -20.95 -0.77 -27.28
N TRP A 196 -19.98 -0.60 -26.38
CA TRP A 196 -19.67 -1.58 -25.36
C TRP A 196 -20.67 -1.56 -24.20
N GLN A 197 -20.93 -2.73 -23.62
CA GLN A 197 -21.62 -2.85 -22.35
C GLN A 197 -20.62 -3.12 -21.24
N GLY A 198 -20.69 -2.34 -20.17
CA GLY A 198 -19.75 -2.42 -19.06
C GLY A 198 -20.40 -2.11 -17.73
N ILE A 199 -19.78 -2.60 -16.66
CA ILE A 199 -20.15 -2.32 -15.28
C ILE A 199 -18.90 -1.92 -14.52
N HIS A 200 -19.00 -0.88 -13.70
CA HIS A 200 -17.92 -0.48 -12.81
C HIS A 200 -17.93 -1.35 -11.54
N THR A 201 -16.89 -2.18 -11.37
CA THR A 201 -16.78 -3.13 -10.24
C THR A 201 -15.40 -3.12 -9.58
N GLU A 202 -14.47 -2.26 -10.02
CA GLU A 202 -13.06 -2.33 -9.61
C GLU A 202 -12.51 -3.77 -9.68
N SER A 203 -12.02 -4.31 -8.55
CA SER A 203 -11.52 -5.69 -8.45
C SER A 203 -12.60 -6.70 -8.01
N SER A 204 -13.80 -6.25 -7.63
CA SER A 204 -14.82 -7.11 -7.00
C SER A 204 -15.34 -8.21 -7.93
N ILE A 205 -15.47 -7.93 -9.24
CA ILE A 205 -15.91 -8.93 -10.21
C ILE A 205 -14.93 -10.10 -10.31
N TRP A 206 -13.63 -9.81 -10.34
CA TRP A 206 -12.59 -10.84 -10.38
C TRP A 206 -12.53 -11.65 -9.10
N LEU A 207 -12.66 -10.99 -7.94
CA LEU A 207 -12.72 -11.66 -6.64
C LEU A 207 -13.97 -12.54 -6.50
N THR A 208 -15.11 -12.10 -7.05
CA THR A 208 -16.36 -12.86 -7.06
C THR A 208 -16.23 -14.10 -7.94
N ILE A 209 -15.74 -13.94 -9.17
CA ILE A 209 -15.51 -15.07 -10.09
C ILE A 209 -14.52 -16.07 -9.46
N PHE A 210 -13.42 -15.59 -8.88
CA PHE A 210 -12.46 -16.43 -8.19
C PHE A 210 -13.11 -17.19 -7.02
N GLY A 211 -13.89 -16.50 -6.19
CA GLY A 211 -14.58 -17.12 -5.06
C GLY A 211 -15.59 -18.19 -5.48
N LEU A 212 -16.32 -17.95 -6.58
CA LEU A 212 -17.26 -18.93 -7.13
C LEU A 212 -16.54 -20.17 -7.71
N LEU A 213 -15.44 -19.96 -8.44
CA LEU A 213 -14.69 -21.05 -9.06
C LEU A 213 -13.88 -21.88 -8.06
N MET A 214 -13.39 -21.25 -6.99
CA MET A 214 -12.51 -21.87 -6.01
C MET A 214 -13.23 -22.18 -4.68
N TRP A 215 -14.57 -22.13 -4.66
CA TRP A 215 -15.36 -22.25 -3.43
C TRP A 215 -14.98 -23.47 -2.59
N ASP A 216 -14.95 -24.65 -3.21
CA ASP A 216 -14.66 -25.92 -2.50
C ASP A 216 -13.22 -25.97 -1.95
N ILE A 217 -12.29 -25.24 -2.58
CA ILE A 217 -10.89 -25.16 -2.14
C ILE A 217 -10.76 -24.15 -0.99
N LEU A 218 -11.37 -22.97 -1.14
CA LEU A 218 -11.35 -21.89 -0.15
C LEU A 218 -12.07 -22.24 1.15
N PHE A 219 -13.05 -23.16 1.09
CA PHE A 219 -13.76 -23.68 2.26
C PHE A 219 -13.41 -25.13 2.56
N SER A 220 -12.25 -25.60 2.11
CA SER A 220 -11.76 -26.92 2.46
C SER A 220 -11.47 -27.03 3.96
N ASP A 221 -11.68 -28.21 4.53
CA ASP A 221 -11.52 -28.46 5.96
C ASP A 221 -10.05 -28.59 6.34
N VAL A 222 -9.35 -27.45 6.42
CA VAL A 222 -7.97 -27.35 6.86
C VAL A 222 -7.90 -27.05 8.35
N PRO A 223 -7.24 -27.90 9.17
CA PRO A 223 -7.17 -27.71 10.61
C PRO A 223 -6.66 -26.31 11.02
N GLY A 224 -7.42 -25.68 11.91
CA GLY A 224 -7.05 -24.39 12.52
C GLY A 224 -7.37 -23.15 11.70
N VAL A 225 -7.86 -23.25 10.46
CA VAL A 225 -8.22 -22.10 9.61
C VAL A 225 -9.62 -21.55 9.95
N PHE A 226 -10.59 -22.44 10.10
CA PHE A 226 -11.95 -22.09 10.55
C PHE A 226 -12.10 -22.45 12.04
N GLN A 227 -12.11 -21.43 12.90
CA GLN A 227 -12.27 -21.53 14.35
C GLN A 227 -13.72 -21.38 14.80
N THR A 228 -14.55 -20.67 14.03
CA THR A 228 -15.96 -20.39 14.37
C THR A 228 -16.88 -20.56 13.18
N ARG A 229 -18.17 -20.82 13.45
CA ARG A 229 -19.21 -21.06 12.44
C ARG A 229 -19.61 -19.83 11.61
N PHE A 230 -19.11 -18.64 11.95
CA PHE A 230 -19.49 -17.37 11.33
C PHE A 230 -18.37 -16.75 10.48
N GLN A 231 -17.28 -17.49 10.23
CA GLN A 231 -16.20 -17.02 9.36
C GLN A 231 -16.65 -17.06 7.90
N VAL A 232 -16.64 -15.89 7.27
CA VAL A 232 -16.95 -15.71 5.85
C VAL A 232 -15.74 -15.95 4.94
N ASN A 233 -14.53 -15.93 5.51
CA ASN A 233 -13.26 -16.13 4.81
C ASN A 233 -12.31 -16.90 5.73
N GLU A 234 -11.32 -17.58 5.16
CA GLU A 234 -10.17 -18.10 5.91
C GLU A 234 -9.50 -16.93 6.69
N THR A 235 -8.99 -17.20 7.89
CA THR A 235 -8.11 -16.25 8.58
C THR A 235 -6.84 -16.09 7.76
N GLN A 236 -6.85 -15.15 6.81
CA GLN A 236 -5.64 -14.64 6.20
C GLN A 236 -4.73 -14.14 7.29
#